data_AF-A0A0K6GGD2-F1
#
_entry.id   AF-A0A0K6GGD2-F1
#
_cell.length_a   1.000
_cell.length_b   1.000
_cell.length_c   1.000
_cell.angle_alpha   90.00
_cell.angle_beta   90.00
_cell.angle_gamma   90.00
#
_symmetry.space_group_name_H-M   'P 1'
#
loop_
_entity.id
_entity.type
_entity.pdbx_description
1 polymer ?
#
loop_
_entity_poly.entity_id
_entity_poly.type
_entity_poly.pdbx_seq_one_letter_code
_entity_poly.pdbx_strand_id
1 'polypeptide(L)'
;MLRNLVSSLLQHEQITTTIAKAKETARLAEKVITLAKKGTLPARQDAEAFLLNPHSILDKLFTTYRDRYLQRPGGYTRILKYGRRPGDNAPKAILQLVDGPRDLKLHIAARAVGRETASSFVANEPGRGLRERTKWAVDKALKFSGEEGKEKFEKAAQQHANNLLAESRAFSGILDRSLPASETGTRKVRAGERLTGMSTAATGLGLAKGALGKKPAARVPGFWYKGWQQKVGLPAPSA
;
A
#
# COMPACT_ATOMS: atom_id res chain seq x y z
N MET A 1 -28.49 -17.23 5.49
CA MET A 1 -27.48 -16.54 4.64
C MET A 1 -26.52 -15.65 5.43
N LEU A 2 -26.98 -14.64 6.19
CA LEU A 2 -26.10 -13.66 6.87
C LEU A 2 -25.11 -14.29 7.86
N ARG A 3 -25.53 -15.35 8.55
CA ARG A 3 -24.68 -16.20 9.42
C ARG A 3 -23.37 -16.60 8.74
N ASN A 4 -23.43 -16.99 7.47
CA ASN A 4 -22.28 -17.37 6.68
C ASN A 4 -21.35 -16.19 6.42
N LEU A 5 -21.90 -15.04 6.02
CA LEU A 5 -21.08 -13.84 5.77
C LEU A 5 -20.36 -13.34 7.03
N VAL A 6 -21.00 -13.40 8.20
CA VAL A 6 -20.35 -13.06 9.47
C VAL A 6 -19.23 -14.04 9.78
N SER A 7 -19.49 -15.34 9.61
CA SER A 7 -18.48 -16.39 9.85
C SER A 7 -17.28 -16.23 8.91
N SER A 8 -17.51 -16.00 7.61
CA SER A 8 -16.46 -15.71 6.62
C SER A 8 -15.70 -14.42 6.93
N LEU A 9 -16.38 -13.38 7.42
CA LEU A 9 -15.71 -12.14 7.83
C LEU A 9 -14.79 -12.37 9.03
N LEU A 10 -15.24 -13.11 10.05
CA LEU A 10 -14.41 -13.42 11.21
C LEU A 10 -13.27 -14.38 10.89
N GLN A 11 -13.44 -15.25 9.89
CA GLN A 11 -12.38 -16.15 9.44
C GLN A 11 -11.30 -15.42 8.64
N HIS A 12 -11.69 -14.59 7.66
CA HIS A 12 -10.77 -13.99 6.69
C HIS A 12 -10.40 -12.52 6.98
N GLU A 13 -11.03 -11.91 7.98
CA GLU A 13 -10.94 -10.49 8.39
C GLU A 13 -11.39 -9.47 7.33
N GLN A 14 -11.61 -9.91 6.09
CA GLN A 14 -12.04 -9.10 4.97
C GLN A 14 -12.81 -9.96 3.97
N ILE A 15 -13.97 -9.47 3.53
CA ILE A 15 -14.79 -10.09 2.47
C ILE A 15 -15.25 -9.04 1.48
N THR A 16 -15.50 -9.45 0.24
CA THR A 16 -16.10 -8.59 -0.79
C THR A 16 -17.50 -9.08 -1.09
N THR A 17 -18.49 -8.20 -0.99
CA THR A 17 -19.91 -8.53 -1.23
C THR A 17 -20.67 -7.31 -1.75
N THR A 18 -21.99 -7.40 -1.93
CA THR A 18 -22.81 -6.25 -2.33
C THR A 18 -23.01 -5.29 -1.16
N ILE A 19 -23.24 -4.00 -1.45
CA ILE A 19 -23.39 -2.97 -0.39
C ILE A 19 -24.50 -3.34 0.59
N ALA A 20 -25.65 -3.83 0.10
CA ALA A 20 -26.77 -4.21 0.96
C ALA A 20 -26.40 -5.34 1.92
N LYS A 21 -25.74 -6.39 1.42
CA LYS A 21 -25.27 -7.52 2.24
C LYS A 21 -24.19 -7.09 3.23
N ALA A 22 -23.28 -6.21 2.82
CA ALA A 22 -22.22 -5.70 3.70
C ALA A 22 -22.79 -4.93 4.89
N LYS A 23 -23.81 -4.08 4.67
CA LYS A 23 -24.47 -3.31 5.74
C LYS A 23 -25.12 -4.21 6.80
N GLU A 24 -25.90 -5.22 6.38
CA GLU A 24 -26.53 -6.13 7.34
C GLU A 24 -25.51 -7.05 8.03
N THR A 25 -24.49 -7.51 7.31
CA THR A 25 -23.42 -8.32 7.89
C THR A 25 -22.64 -7.53 8.94
N ALA A 26 -22.33 -6.25 8.69
CA ALA A 26 -21.65 -5.37 9.64
C ALA A 26 -22.41 -5.28 10.96
N ARG A 27 -23.72 -5.04 10.92
CA ARG A 27 -24.58 -4.94 12.12
C ARG A 27 -24.53 -6.19 12.98
N LEU A 28 -24.54 -7.37 12.35
CA LEU A 28 -24.49 -8.65 13.08
C LEU A 28 -23.07 -8.95 13.59
N ALA A 29 -22.05 -8.71 12.78
CA ALA A 29 -20.65 -8.91 13.18
C ALA A 29 -20.28 -8.04 14.40
N GLU A 30 -20.76 -6.79 14.46
CA GLU A 30 -20.53 -5.93 15.62
C GLU A 30 -21.14 -6.48 16.91
N LYS A 31 -22.34 -7.07 16.84
CA LYS A 31 -22.97 -7.72 18.00
C LYS A 31 -22.16 -8.93 18.46
N VAL A 32 -21.69 -9.77 17.54
CA VAL A 32 -20.87 -10.95 17.87
C VAL A 32 -19.55 -10.54 18.51
N ILE A 33 -18.86 -9.51 18.00
CA ILE A 33 -17.65 -8.98 18.62
C ILE A 33 -17.94 -8.37 20.00
N THR A 34 -19.11 -7.76 20.18
CA THR A 34 -19.53 -7.24 21.49
C THR A 34 -19.76 -8.36 22.50
N LEU A 35 -20.31 -9.51 22.09
CA LEU A 35 -20.39 -10.71 22.93
C LEU A 35 -18.99 -11.19 23.33
N ALA A 36 -18.06 -11.24 22.37
CA ALA A 36 -16.68 -11.62 22.61
C ALA A 36 -15.99 -10.73 23.65
N LYS A 37 -16.24 -9.42 23.59
CA LYS A 37 -15.73 -8.44 24.57
C LYS A 37 -16.24 -8.67 25.99
N LYS A 38 -17.49 -9.15 26.15
CA LYS A 38 -18.03 -9.48 27.49
C LYS A 38 -17.26 -10.63 28.14
N GLY A 39 -16.82 -11.61 27.35
CA GLY A 39 -15.97 -12.71 27.82
C GLY A 39 -16.63 -13.67 28.81
N THR A 40 -17.95 -13.63 28.99
CA THR A 40 -18.68 -14.53 29.89
C THR A 40 -19.05 -15.83 29.19
N LEU A 41 -19.28 -16.91 29.96
CA LEU A 41 -19.68 -18.21 29.41
C LEU A 41 -20.99 -18.15 28.61
N PRO A 42 -22.06 -17.45 29.06
CA PRO A 42 -23.25 -17.26 28.25
C PRO A 42 -22.98 -16.52 26.93
N ALA A 43 -22.12 -15.49 26.94
CA ALA A 43 -21.76 -14.78 25.72
C ALA A 43 -20.98 -15.66 24.73
N ARG A 44 -20.19 -16.62 25.22
CA ARG A 44 -19.53 -17.63 24.39
C ARG A 44 -20.53 -18.59 23.76
N GLN A 45 -21.50 -19.08 24.54
CA GLN A 45 -22.57 -19.96 24.05
C GLN A 45 -23.45 -19.25 23.00
N ASP A 46 -23.82 -18.00 23.24
CA ASP A 46 -24.58 -17.18 22.28
C ASP A 46 -23.84 -17.01 20.95
N ALA A 47 -22.53 -16.72 21.02
CA ALA A 47 -21.69 -16.60 19.84
C ALA A 47 -21.54 -17.94 19.09
N GLU A 48 -21.36 -19.04 19.81
CA GLU A 48 -21.26 -20.38 19.26
C GLU A 48 -22.55 -20.81 18.54
N ALA A 49 -23.70 -20.60 19.17
CA ALA A 49 -25.01 -20.86 18.59
C ALA A 49 -25.24 -20.06 17.29
N PHE A 50 -24.69 -18.84 17.23
CA PHE A 50 -24.79 -17.99 16.05
C PHE A 50 -23.77 -18.31 14.94
N LEU A 51 -22.57 -18.82 15.20
CA LEU A 51 -21.53 -18.95 14.14
C LEU A 51 -21.63 -20.25 13.35
N LEU A 52 -21.34 -20.23 12.04
CA LEU A 52 -21.14 -21.47 11.28
C LEU A 52 -19.71 -21.96 11.49
N ASN A 53 -19.52 -23.25 11.73
CA ASN A 53 -18.23 -23.87 12.02
C ASN A 53 -17.48 -23.19 13.19
N PRO A 54 -18.09 -23.14 14.39
CA PRO A 54 -17.59 -22.33 15.50
C PRO A 54 -16.18 -22.71 15.97
N HIS A 55 -15.79 -23.98 15.87
CA HIS A 55 -14.49 -24.47 16.35
C HIS A 55 -13.28 -23.72 15.79
N SER A 56 -13.33 -23.25 14.53
CA SER A 56 -12.20 -22.55 13.92
C SER A 56 -12.18 -21.03 14.20
N ILE A 57 -13.29 -20.48 14.71
CA ILE A 57 -13.50 -19.03 14.83
C ILE A 57 -13.56 -18.59 16.29
N LEU A 58 -14.16 -19.40 17.16
CA LEU A 58 -14.43 -19.03 18.56
C LEU A 58 -13.17 -18.65 19.32
N ASP A 59 -12.09 -19.42 19.17
CA ASP A 59 -10.87 -19.14 19.93
C ASP A 59 -10.24 -17.82 19.50
N LYS A 60 -10.18 -17.56 18.18
CA LYS A 60 -9.71 -16.27 17.64
C LYS A 60 -10.61 -15.10 18.05
N LEU A 61 -11.92 -15.35 18.16
CA LEU A 61 -12.89 -14.34 18.57
C LEU A 61 -12.72 -13.92 20.03
N PHE A 62 -12.56 -14.87 20.95
CA PHE A 62 -12.44 -14.60 22.38
C PHE A 62 -11.02 -14.27 22.86
N THR A 63 -10.00 -14.47 22.01
CA THR A 63 -8.61 -14.06 22.25
C THR A 63 -8.27 -12.82 21.41
N THR A 64 -7.84 -13.02 20.17
CA THR A 64 -7.30 -11.98 19.28
C THR A 64 -8.27 -10.81 19.06
N TYR A 65 -9.54 -11.07 18.76
CA TYR A 65 -10.50 -9.99 18.48
C TYR A 65 -10.98 -9.29 19.74
N ARG A 66 -11.12 -10.02 20.85
CA ARG A 66 -11.43 -9.43 22.15
C ARG A 66 -10.34 -8.41 22.54
N ASP A 67 -9.08 -8.82 22.50
CA ASP A 67 -7.96 -7.97 22.92
C ASP A 67 -7.81 -6.76 21.99
N ARG A 68 -7.91 -6.98 20.68
CA ARG A 68 -7.85 -5.91 19.67
C ARG A 68 -8.89 -4.82 19.90
N TYR A 69 -10.10 -5.19 20.33
CA TYR A 69 -11.23 -4.25 20.41
C TYR A 69 -11.62 -3.85 21.82
N LEU A 70 -10.85 -4.22 22.84
CA LEU A 70 -11.20 -3.99 24.24
C LEU A 70 -11.48 -2.49 24.52
N GLN A 71 -10.57 -1.62 24.09
CA GLN A 71 -10.63 -0.17 24.29
C GLN A 71 -11.58 0.57 23.34
N ARG A 72 -12.05 -0.08 22.26
CA ARG A 72 -12.83 0.56 21.20
C ARG A 72 -14.35 0.50 21.51
N PRO A 73 -15.07 1.62 21.65
CA PRO A 73 -16.51 1.62 21.93
C PRO A 73 -17.34 1.46 20.65
N GLY A 74 -17.35 0.26 20.07
CA GLY A 74 -18.10 -0.04 18.83
C GLY A 74 -17.37 0.33 17.54
N GLY A 75 -18.02 0.09 16.40
CA GLY A 75 -17.43 0.37 15.08
C GLY A 75 -16.22 -0.52 14.76
N TYR A 76 -16.38 -1.83 14.98
CA TYR A 76 -15.33 -2.84 14.74
C TYR A 76 -15.20 -3.22 13.27
N THR A 77 -16.19 -2.85 12.45
CA THR A 77 -16.25 -3.15 11.03
C THR A 77 -16.17 -1.88 10.20
N ARG A 78 -15.67 -2.00 8.97
CA ARG A 78 -15.62 -0.91 8.00
C ARG A 78 -16.11 -1.39 6.65
N ILE A 79 -16.98 -0.59 6.04
CA ILE A 79 -17.50 -0.82 4.70
C ILE A 79 -16.82 0.18 3.75
N LEU A 80 -16.13 -0.34 2.73
CA LEU A 80 -15.51 0.45 1.68
C LEU A 80 -16.19 0.13 0.35
N LYS A 81 -16.77 1.14 -0.31
CA LYS A 81 -17.40 0.95 -1.62
C LYS A 81 -16.34 0.54 -2.65
N TYR A 82 -16.63 -0.49 -3.43
CA TYR A 82 -15.69 -1.10 -4.37
C TYR A 82 -16.34 -1.38 -5.72
N GLY A 83 -16.49 -0.34 -6.54
CA GLY A 83 -17.00 -0.48 -7.91
C GLY A 83 -18.36 -1.22 -8.01
N ARG A 84 -18.62 -1.80 -9.18
CA ARG A 84 -19.87 -2.54 -9.49
C ARG A 84 -19.53 -3.94 -10.01
N ARG A 85 -20.43 -4.89 -9.80
CA ARG A 85 -20.28 -6.28 -10.24
C ARG A 85 -20.54 -6.36 -11.75
N PRO A 86 -19.67 -7.02 -12.55
CA PRO A 86 -19.95 -7.23 -13.97
C PRO A 86 -21.17 -8.14 -14.16
N GLY A 87 -21.97 -7.88 -15.19
CA GLY A 87 -23.21 -8.62 -15.49
C GLY A 87 -24.45 -7.92 -14.94
N ASP A 88 -24.61 -7.87 -13.62
CA ASP A 88 -25.82 -7.31 -12.98
C ASP A 88 -25.66 -5.87 -12.46
N ASN A 89 -24.48 -5.27 -12.64
CA ASN A 89 -24.14 -3.91 -12.23
C ASN A 89 -24.42 -3.60 -10.75
N ALA A 90 -24.46 -4.64 -9.90
CA ALA A 90 -24.75 -4.49 -8.47
C ALA A 90 -23.59 -3.78 -7.77
N PRO A 91 -23.87 -2.79 -6.90
CA PRO A 91 -22.80 -2.07 -6.22
C PRO A 91 -22.13 -2.97 -5.19
N LYS A 92 -20.81 -3.06 -5.25
CA LYS A 92 -19.99 -3.89 -4.37
C LYS A 92 -19.36 -3.05 -3.25
N ALA A 93 -19.04 -3.72 -2.16
CA ALA A 93 -18.25 -3.20 -1.07
C ALA A 93 -17.33 -4.27 -0.49
N ILE A 94 -16.22 -3.80 0.03
CA ILE A 94 -15.33 -4.57 0.88
C ILE A 94 -15.77 -4.31 2.33
N LEU A 95 -16.15 -5.37 3.02
CA LEU A 95 -16.40 -5.36 4.45
C LEU A 95 -15.17 -5.94 5.14
N GLN A 96 -14.60 -5.19 6.08
CA GLN A 96 -13.39 -5.60 6.79
C GLN A 96 -13.50 -5.32 8.28
N LEU A 97 -12.71 -6.06 9.05
CA LEU A 97 -12.40 -5.76 10.43
C LEU A 97 -11.39 -4.62 10.53
N VAL A 98 -11.55 -3.76 11.54
CA VAL A 98 -10.68 -2.60 11.78
C VAL A 98 -9.43 -3.03 12.56
N ASP A 99 -8.33 -2.28 12.43
CA ASP A 99 -7.06 -2.54 13.16
C ASP A 99 -6.48 -3.95 12.91
N GLY A 100 -6.88 -4.58 11.78
CA GLY A 100 -6.39 -5.89 11.35
C GLY A 100 -5.22 -5.77 10.37
N PRO A 101 -4.50 -6.87 10.09
CA PRO A 101 -3.39 -6.92 9.14
C PRO A 101 -3.81 -6.48 7.72
N ARG A 102 -5.09 -6.68 7.37
CA ARG A 102 -5.66 -6.34 6.06
C ARG A 102 -6.44 -5.03 6.05
N ASP A 103 -6.22 -4.13 7.02
CA ASP A 103 -6.96 -2.86 7.06
C ASP A 103 -6.57 -1.93 5.89
N LEU A 104 -7.44 -1.84 4.88
CA LEU A 104 -7.23 -0.99 3.71
C LEU A 104 -7.11 0.51 4.05
N LYS A 105 -7.81 1.01 5.08
CA LYS A 105 -7.77 2.43 5.41
C LYS A 105 -6.40 2.82 5.95
N LEU A 106 -5.78 1.94 6.74
CA LEU A 106 -4.43 2.09 7.25
C LEU A 106 -3.42 2.10 6.09
N HIS A 107 -3.51 1.11 5.18
CA HIS A 107 -2.63 1.04 4.00
C HIS A 107 -2.77 2.25 3.08
N ILE A 108 -3.99 2.76 2.87
CA ILE A 108 -4.23 3.97 2.06
C ILE A 108 -3.60 5.21 2.74
N ALA A 109 -3.77 5.36 4.06
CA ALA A 109 -3.16 6.46 4.80
C ALA A 109 -1.62 6.39 4.77
N ALA A 110 -1.05 5.19 4.93
CA ALA A 110 0.39 4.96 4.88
C ALA A 110 0.97 5.32 3.50
N ARG A 111 0.26 4.95 2.41
CA ARG A 111 0.65 5.34 1.05
C ARG A 111 0.58 6.85 0.83
N ALA A 112 -0.44 7.53 1.36
CA ALA A 112 -0.54 8.99 1.25
C ALA A 112 0.63 9.68 1.95
N VAL A 113 0.98 9.24 3.17
CA VAL A 113 2.16 9.72 3.89
C VAL A 113 3.43 9.44 3.09
N GLY A 114 3.66 8.21 2.65
CA GLY A 114 4.85 7.84 1.88
C GLY A 114 5.03 8.63 0.59
N ARG A 115 3.93 8.98 -0.08
CA ARG A 115 3.94 9.86 -1.26
C ARG A 115 4.30 11.30 -0.92
N GLU A 116 3.72 11.86 0.15
CA GLU A 116 4.01 13.22 0.59
C GLU A 116 5.45 13.37 1.10
N THR A 117 5.98 12.36 1.81
CA THR A 117 7.38 12.33 2.25
C THR A 117 8.33 12.24 1.06
N ALA A 118 8.06 11.34 0.10
CA ALA A 118 8.87 11.24 -1.12
C ALA A 118 8.82 12.53 -1.95
N SER A 119 7.65 13.15 -2.08
CA SER A 119 7.49 14.43 -2.78
C SER A 119 8.25 15.57 -2.11
N SER A 120 8.23 15.64 -0.77
CA SER A 120 8.94 16.68 -0.01
C SER A 120 10.46 16.51 -0.12
N PHE A 121 10.93 15.25 -0.15
CA PHE A 121 12.32 14.92 -0.40
C PHE A 121 12.78 15.34 -1.79
N VAL A 122 11.99 15.05 -2.84
CA VAL A 122 12.31 15.46 -4.22
C VAL A 122 12.30 16.98 -4.39
N ALA A 123 11.40 17.68 -3.71
CA ALA A 123 11.30 19.14 -3.78
C ALA A 123 12.36 19.87 -2.93
N ASN A 124 13.20 19.16 -2.16
CA ASN A 124 14.11 19.74 -1.16
C ASN A 124 13.40 20.69 -0.16
N GLU A 125 12.16 20.37 0.20
CA GLU A 125 11.36 21.13 1.18
C GLU A 125 11.09 20.26 2.43
N PRO A 126 12.11 19.97 3.27
CA PRO A 126 11.95 19.05 4.40
C PRO A 126 10.94 19.52 5.48
N GLY A 127 10.47 20.78 5.42
CA GLY A 127 9.55 21.39 6.39
C GLY A 127 8.08 21.51 5.97
N ARG A 128 7.69 21.12 4.74
CA ARG A 128 6.32 21.33 4.24
C ARG A 128 5.25 20.59 5.07
N GLY A 129 5.64 19.51 5.75
CA GLY A 129 4.77 18.69 6.57
C GLY A 129 3.66 18.01 5.78
N LEU A 130 2.83 17.24 6.49
CA LEU A 130 1.70 16.53 5.87
C LEU A 130 0.52 17.48 5.60
N ARG A 131 -0.24 17.22 4.54
CA ARG A 131 -1.52 17.89 4.27
C ARG A 131 -2.50 17.64 5.42
N GLU A 132 -3.39 18.59 5.68
CA GLU A 132 -4.40 18.47 6.76
C GLU A 132 -5.27 17.22 6.63
N ARG A 133 -5.74 16.91 5.41
CA ARG A 133 -6.52 15.69 5.14
C ARG A 133 -5.73 14.41 5.44
N THR A 134 -4.43 14.43 5.16
CA THR A 134 -3.53 13.30 5.41
C THR A 134 -3.30 13.15 6.91
N LYS A 135 -3.03 14.25 7.64
CA LYS A 135 -2.96 14.27 9.10
C LYS A 135 -4.23 13.69 9.74
N TRP A 136 -5.41 14.14 9.30
CA TRP A 136 -6.69 13.62 9.79
C TRP A 136 -6.86 12.13 9.50
N ALA A 137 -6.47 11.66 8.32
CA ALA A 137 -6.57 10.25 7.97
C ALA A 137 -5.65 9.37 8.84
N VAL A 138 -4.43 9.85 9.11
CA VAL A 138 -3.45 9.19 9.99
C VAL A 138 -3.98 9.13 11.42
N ASP A 139 -4.47 10.24 11.97
CA ASP A 139 -5.07 10.31 13.29
C ASP A 139 -6.20 9.27 13.44
N LYS A 140 -7.12 9.21 12.48
CA LYS A 140 -8.24 8.24 12.52
C LYS A 140 -7.78 6.78 12.39
N ALA A 141 -6.76 6.51 11.59
CA ALA A 141 -6.24 5.16 11.43
C ALA A 141 -5.52 4.68 12.70
N LEU A 142 -4.79 5.57 13.37
CA LEU A 142 -3.95 5.23 14.52
C LEU A 142 -4.61 5.45 15.89
N LYS A 143 -5.78 6.10 15.95
CA LYS A 143 -6.45 6.49 17.21
C LYS A 143 -6.55 5.37 18.26
N PHE A 144 -6.86 4.14 17.83
CA PHE A 144 -6.99 2.97 18.70
C PHE A 144 -5.96 1.89 18.37
N SER A 145 -4.96 2.23 17.55
CA SER A 145 -3.85 1.33 17.27
C SER A 145 -2.86 1.39 18.44
N GLY A 146 -2.51 0.23 18.99
CA GLY A 146 -1.38 0.12 19.91
C GLY A 146 -0.04 0.46 19.23
N GLU A 147 1.06 0.35 19.99
CA GLU A 147 2.42 0.62 19.49
C GLU A 147 2.75 -0.21 18.25
N GLU A 148 2.41 -1.50 18.26
CA GLU A 148 2.59 -2.37 17.10
C GLU A 148 1.88 -1.86 15.84
N GLY A 149 0.70 -1.26 15.99
CA GLY A 149 -0.08 -0.74 14.86
C GLY A 149 0.59 0.51 14.26
N LYS A 150 1.18 1.36 15.11
CA LYS A 150 1.96 2.52 14.70
C LYS A 150 3.24 2.09 13.98
N GLU A 151 3.97 1.12 14.52
CA GLU A 151 5.15 0.58 13.84
C GLU A 151 4.81 -0.03 12.47
N LYS A 152 3.72 -0.81 12.38
CA LYS A 152 3.25 -1.39 11.11
C LYS A 152 2.92 -0.29 10.11
N PHE A 153 2.28 0.78 10.55
CA PHE A 153 1.97 1.95 9.74
C PHE A 153 3.23 2.66 9.23
N GLU A 154 4.19 2.93 10.11
CA GLU A 154 5.47 3.56 9.76
C GLU A 154 6.25 2.73 8.75
N LYS A 155 6.38 1.41 9.01
CA LYS A 155 7.02 0.46 8.10
C LYS A 155 6.35 0.49 6.72
N ALA A 156 5.02 0.47 6.66
CA ALA A 156 4.29 0.53 5.39
C ALA A 156 4.48 1.87 4.64
N ALA A 157 4.50 2.99 5.37
CA ALA A 157 4.73 4.32 4.79
C ALA A 157 6.16 4.47 4.25
N GLN A 158 7.15 4.02 5.01
CA GLN A 158 8.56 4.01 4.62
C GLN A 158 8.80 3.11 3.41
N GLN A 159 8.25 1.89 3.41
CA GLN A 159 8.33 0.98 2.26
C GLN A 159 7.76 1.63 1.00
N HIS A 160 6.60 2.30 1.10
CA HIS A 160 6.02 2.98 -0.04
C HIS A 160 6.87 4.15 -0.53
N ALA A 161 7.38 5.00 0.38
CA ALA A 161 8.28 6.10 0.02
C ALA A 161 9.56 5.59 -0.67
N ASN A 162 10.17 4.53 -0.12
CA ASN A 162 11.36 3.91 -0.68
C ASN A 162 11.11 3.36 -2.07
N ASN A 163 9.96 2.70 -2.30
CA ASN A 163 9.59 2.20 -3.61
C ASN A 163 9.45 3.34 -4.62
N LEU A 164 8.77 4.44 -4.25
CA LEU A 164 8.63 5.61 -5.13
C LEU A 164 9.99 6.24 -5.47
N LEU A 165 10.88 6.39 -4.48
CA LEU A 165 12.20 6.95 -4.68
C LEU A 165 13.09 6.02 -5.52
N ALA A 166 13.00 4.70 -5.30
CA ALA A 166 13.72 3.70 -6.08
C ALA A 166 13.26 3.68 -7.55
N GLU A 167 11.95 3.69 -7.79
CA GLU A 167 11.38 3.82 -9.14
C GLU A 167 11.87 5.10 -9.81
N SER A 168 11.79 6.25 -9.12
CA SER A 168 12.24 7.52 -9.69
C SER A 168 13.71 7.51 -10.13
N ARG A 169 14.59 6.88 -9.34
CA ARG A 169 16.03 6.71 -9.67
C ARG A 169 16.26 5.67 -10.78
N ALA A 170 15.48 4.60 -10.82
CA ALA A 170 15.59 3.58 -11.86
C ALA A 170 15.16 4.14 -13.24
N PHE A 171 14.12 4.97 -13.27
CA PHE A 171 13.64 5.61 -14.48
C PHE A 171 14.42 6.88 -14.86
N SER A 172 15.02 7.59 -13.89
CA SER A 172 15.90 8.72 -14.22
C SER A 172 17.06 8.25 -15.11
N GLY A 173 17.68 7.10 -14.85
CA GLY A 173 18.71 6.55 -15.75
C GLY A 173 18.21 6.13 -17.15
N ILE A 174 16.90 5.92 -17.32
CA ILE A 174 16.27 5.59 -18.62
C ILE A 174 15.91 6.86 -19.39
N LEU A 175 15.37 7.87 -18.70
CA LEU A 175 14.97 9.17 -19.28
C LEU A 175 16.16 10.12 -19.47
N ASP A 176 17.21 9.99 -18.65
CA ASP A 176 18.47 10.73 -18.71
C ASP A 176 19.50 10.06 -19.62
N ARG A 177 19.06 9.05 -20.40
CA ARG A 177 19.67 8.82 -21.72
C ARG A 177 19.31 10.01 -22.59
N SER A 178 20.03 11.11 -22.40
CA SER A 178 20.41 11.92 -23.53
C SER A 178 20.99 10.93 -24.55
N LEU A 179 20.26 10.71 -25.64
CA LEU A 179 20.91 10.25 -26.87
C LEU A 179 22.08 11.23 -27.04
N PRO A 180 23.34 10.77 -27.17
CA PRO A 180 24.43 11.71 -27.40
C PRO A 180 23.98 12.56 -28.58
N ALA A 181 23.91 13.89 -28.36
CA ALA A 181 23.62 14.81 -29.45
C ALA A 181 24.60 14.43 -30.55
N SER A 182 24.10 13.98 -31.70
CA SER A 182 24.96 13.52 -32.78
C SER A 182 25.95 14.64 -33.06
N GLU A 183 27.25 14.36 -32.96
CA GLU A 183 28.35 15.30 -33.23
C GLU A 183 28.44 15.69 -34.72
N THR A 184 27.33 15.60 -35.45
CA THR A 184 27.21 16.15 -36.79
C THR A 184 26.56 17.52 -36.67
N GLY A 185 27.41 18.53 -36.91
CA GLY A 185 27.01 19.92 -37.01
C GLY A 185 25.69 20.10 -37.75
N THR A 186 24.89 20.99 -37.19
CA THR A 186 23.57 21.43 -37.61
C THR A 186 23.39 21.55 -39.13
N ARG A 187 22.88 20.49 -39.76
CA ARG A 187 22.08 20.58 -41.00
C ARG A 187 21.03 19.47 -41.00
N LYS A 188 19.75 19.85 -40.94
CA LYS A 188 18.64 18.90 -41.13
C LYS A 188 18.68 18.40 -42.59
N VAL A 189 18.92 17.10 -42.75
CA VAL A 189 18.88 16.40 -44.05
C VAL A 189 17.42 16.25 -44.48
N ARG A 190 17.11 16.49 -45.78
CA ARG A 190 15.74 16.33 -46.30
C ARG A 190 15.36 14.84 -46.41
N ALA A 191 14.06 14.54 -46.46
CA ALA A 191 13.59 13.17 -46.68
C ALA A 191 14.13 12.61 -48.00
N GLY A 192 14.98 11.58 -47.92
CA GLY A 192 15.61 10.91 -49.06
C GLY A 192 17.05 11.37 -49.39
N GLU A 193 17.55 12.44 -48.78
CA GLU A 193 18.93 12.93 -48.98
C GLU A 193 19.92 12.08 -48.15
N ARG A 194 21.10 11.79 -48.71
CA ARG A 194 22.18 11.02 -48.05
C ARG A 194 23.45 11.86 -47.99
N LEU A 195 24.16 11.82 -46.86
CA LEU A 195 25.50 12.40 -46.74
C LEU A 195 26.56 11.33 -47.02
N THR A 196 27.63 11.72 -47.71
CA THR A 196 28.79 10.87 -47.99
C THR A 196 29.46 10.43 -46.68
N GLY A 197 29.50 9.11 -46.42
CA GLY A 197 30.05 8.52 -45.20
C GLY A 197 29.03 7.99 -44.18
N MET A 198 27.72 8.15 -44.41
CA MET A 198 26.69 7.56 -43.53
C MET A 198 26.59 6.03 -43.69
N SER A 199 26.72 5.29 -42.59
CA SER A 199 26.58 3.82 -42.57
C SER A 199 25.11 3.39 -42.60
N THR A 200 24.83 2.26 -43.26
CA THR A 200 23.46 1.72 -43.41
C THR A 200 22.82 1.29 -42.08
N ALA A 201 23.64 1.04 -41.04
CA ALA A 201 23.20 0.58 -39.72
C ALA A 201 22.30 1.58 -38.97
N ALA A 202 22.46 2.88 -39.20
CA ALA A 202 21.69 3.94 -38.52
C ALA A 202 20.44 4.39 -39.27
N THR A 203 20.16 3.81 -40.44
CA THR A 203 18.93 4.10 -41.20
C THR A 203 17.78 3.20 -40.73
N GLY A 204 16.53 3.59 -41.01
CA GLY A 204 15.33 2.81 -40.62
C GLY A 204 15.35 1.35 -41.10
N LEU A 205 16.19 1.00 -42.08
CA LEU A 205 16.39 -0.36 -42.58
C LEU A 205 17.37 -1.18 -41.72
N GLY A 206 18.33 -0.54 -41.04
CA GLY A 206 19.33 -1.19 -40.17
C GLY A 206 18.79 -1.53 -38.78
N LEU A 207 17.90 -0.71 -38.24
CA LEU A 207 17.20 -0.93 -36.97
C LEU A 207 16.34 -2.20 -36.96
N ALA A 208 15.93 -2.69 -38.13
CA ALA A 208 15.09 -3.88 -38.24
C ALA A 208 15.84 -5.22 -38.00
N LYS A 209 17.17 -5.22 -37.82
CA LYS A 209 17.97 -6.47 -37.83
C LYS A 209 18.80 -6.80 -36.57
N GLY A 210 18.86 -5.99 -35.51
CA GLY A 210 19.90 -6.14 -34.47
C GLY A 210 19.44 -6.18 -33.01
N ALA A 211 18.72 -7.22 -32.58
CA ALA A 211 18.22 -7.36 -31.19
C ALA A 211 18.82 -8.52 -30.37
N LEU A 212 20.03 -9.01 -30.68
CA LEU A 212 20.64 -10.12 -29.95
C LEU A 212 22.12 -9.84 -29.67
N GLY A 213 22.43 -9.40 -28.44
CA GLY A 213 23.82 -9.42 -27.94
C GLY A 213 24.15 -8.32 -26.95
N LYS A 214 23.74 -8.45 -25.69
CA LYS A 214 24.44 -7.78 -24.56
C LYS A 214 24.50 -8.70 -23.34
N LYS A 215 25.71 -8.89 -22.80
CA LYS A 215 25.97 -9.49 -21.48
C LYS A 215 25.89 -8.39 -20.39
N PRO A 216 25.54 -8.71 -19.13
CA PRO A 216 25.44 -7.70 -18.08
C PRO A 216 26.82 -7.28 -17.55
N ALA A 217 26.92 -6.03 -17.07
CA ALA A 217 28.10 -5.50 -16.35
C ALA A 217 27.87 -5.47 -14.83
N ALA A 218 28.98 -5.47 -14.09
CA ALA A 218 29.14 -5.80 -12.66
C ALA A 218 28.44 -4.88 -11.65
N ARG A 219 28.26 -5.39 -10.41
CA ARG A 219 27.70 -4.68 -9.23
C ARG A 219 28.68 -3.65 -8.66
N VAL A 220 28.15 -2.56 -8.11
CA VAL A 220 28.89 -1.48 -7.42
C VAL A 220 28.90 -1.71 -5.89
N PRO A 221 29.94 -1.31 -5.13
CA PRO A 221 30.13 -1.69 -3.71
C PRO A 221 29.21 -0.95 -2.73
N GLY A 222 29.04 -1.55 -1.54
CA GLY A 222 28.09 -1.14 -0.50
C GLY A 222 28.45 0.11 0.31
N PHE A 223 27.40 0.71 0.87
CA PHE A 223 27.28 2.00 1.55
C PHE A 223 27.94 2.06 2.95
N TRP A 224 29.17 1.58 3.10
CA TRP A 224 29.98 1.85 4.29
C TRP A 224 30.94 3.00 3.99
N TYR A 225 30.43 4.23 4.04
CA TYR A 225 31.27 5.42 4.12
C TYR A 225 30.84 6.25 5.33
N LYS A 226 31.67 6.23 6.38
CA LYS A 226 31.48 7.03 7.60
C LYS A 226 31.42 8.51 7.21
N GLY A 227 30.37 9.21 7.68
CA GLY A 227 30.17 10.66 7.44
C GLY A 227 28.81 11.04 6.84
N TRP A 228 27.99 10.09 6.39
CA TRP A 228 26.65 10.37 5.85
C TRP A 228 25.71 11.00 6.89
N GLN A 229 25.84 10.61 8.16
CA GLN A 229 25.02 11.11 9.27
C GLN A 229 25.17 12.63 9.52
N GLN A 230 26.36 13.21 9.27
CA GLN A 230 26.59 14.66 9.41
C GLN A 230 25.92 15.48 8.28
N LYS A 231 25.72 14.89 7.09
CA LYS A 231 25.08 15.58 5.95
C LYS A 231 23.56 15.62 6.02
N VAL A 232 22.94 14.80 6.87
CA VAL A 232 21.47 14.71 7.02
C VAL A 232 20.95 15.40 8.28
N GLY A 233 21.79 16.14 9.01
CA GLY A 233 21.35 16.98 10.12
C GLY A 233 20.75 16.22 11.31
N LEU A 234 21.07 14.93 11.46
CA LEU A 234 20.67 14.15 12.62
C LEU A 234 21.66 14.39 13.78
N PRO A 235 21.19 14.57 15.03
CA PRO A 235 22.10 14.70 16.17
C PRO A 235 22.88 13.40 16.35
N ALA A 236 24.19 13.52 16.63
CA ALA A 236 25.01 12.36 16.97
C ALA A 236 24.46 11.70 18.25
N PRO A 237 24.41 10.36 18.33
CA PRO A 237 23.98 9.69 19.54
C PRO A 237 24.92 10.09 20.69
N SER A 238 24.36 10.50 21.82
CA SER A 238 25.12 10.77 23.03
C SER A 238 25.85 9.50 23.47
N ALA A 239 27.15 9.63 23.76
CA ALA A 239 27.99 8.55 24.25
C ALA A 239 27.48 7.96 25.57
#